data_AF-A0ABD5VAE0-F1
#
_entry.id   AF-A0ABD5VAE0-F1
#
_cell.length_a   1.000
_cell.length_b   1.000
_cell.length_c   1.000
_cell.angle_alpha   90.00
_cell.angle_beta   90.00
_cell.angle_gamma   90.00
#
_symmetry.space_group_name_H-M   'P 1'
#
loop_
_entity.id
_entity.type
_entity.pdbx_description
1 polymer ?
#
loop_
_entity_poly.entity_id
_entity_poly.type
_entity_poly.pdbx_seq_one_letter_code
_entity_poly.pdbx_strand_id
1 'polypeptide(L)'
;MRSYLDEFDRRDWQEESPDGTVRLAVIGLGWFAREQALPGIEKSEFSETTVLVTGSPEASQQLAAENGVEHVLSYEAFHDGEAEDAYDAVYVATPTGRHLEYVETAADLGKAVLCEKPMEKTVERAERLQETCEEAGVPLMVGYRPRLEPDFRRAPAS
;
A
#
# COMPACT_ATOMS: atom_id res chain seq x y z
N MET A 1 31.21 -10.45 -11.59
CA MET A 1 29.95 -11.22 -11.42
C MET A 1 29.06 -10.60 -10.37
N ARG A 2 29.55 -10.33 -9.14
CA ARG A 2 28.77 -9.63 -8.10
C ARG A 2 28.33 -8.22 -8.52
N SER A 3 29.24 -7.38 -9.03
CA SER A 3 28.89 -6.02 -9.48
C SER A 3 27.97 -5.94 -10.69
N TYR A 4 27.88 -7.00 -11.50
CA TYR A 4 26.98 -7.05 -12.65
C TYR A 4 25.54 -7.36 -12.20
N LEU A 5 25.38 -8.20 -11.18
CA LEU A 5 24.08 -8.46 -10.57
C LEU A 5 23.60 -7.24 -9.77
N ASP A 6 24.49 -6.55 -9.04
CA ASP A 6 24.15 -5.29 -8.37
C ASP A 6 23.67 -4.21 -9.35
N GLU A 7 24.32 -4.08 -10.52
CA GLU A 7 23.90 -3.15 -11.57
C GLU A 7 22.57 -3.56 -12.22
N PHE A 8 22.33 -4.87 -12.36
CA PHE A 8 21.10 -5.40 -12.90
C PHE A 8 19.92 -5.29 -11.92
N ASP A 9 20.13 -5.45 -10.61
CA ASP A 9 19.07 -5.25 -9.62
C ASP A 9 18.79 -3.76 -9.32
N ARG A 10 19.71 -2.86 -9.73
CA ARG A 10 19.55 -1.42 -9.57
C ARG A 10 18.37 -0.90 -10.39
N ARG A 11 17.34 -0.40 -9.69
CA ARG A 11 16.20 0.28 -10.30
C ARG A 11 16.67 1.66 -10.79
N ASP A 12 16.82 1.82 -12.09
CA ASP A 12 17.33 3.04 -12.74
C ASP A 12 16.37 4.25 -12.66
N TRP A 13 15.16 4.03 -12.14
CA TRP A 13 14.15 5.02 -11.81
C TRP A 13 14.01 5.27 -10.30
N GLN A 14 14.86 4.67 -9.49
CA GLN A 14 14.86 4.87 -8.04
C GLN A 14 15.57 6.18 -7.74
N GLU A 15 14.79 7.23 -7.51
CA GLU A 15 15.26 8.48 -6.94
C GLU A 15 15.17 8.39 -5.41
N GLU A 16 16.12 9.02 -4.70
CA GLU A 16 15.97 9.21 -3.26
C GLU A 16 14.85 10.23 -3.01
N SER A 17 13.82 9.84 -2.26
CA SER A 17 12.74 10.75 -1.89
C SER A 17 13.28 11.88 -1.02
N PRO A 18 13.06 13.16 -1.37
CA PRO A 18 13.56 14.31 -0.61
C PRO A 18 12.91 14.48 0.78
N ASP A 19 11.77 13.82 1.02
CA ASP A 19 10.87 14.09 2.15
C ASP A 19 10.89 13.00 3.25
N GLY A 20 11.83 12.06 3.20
CA GLY A 20 11.95 10.98 4.20
C GLY A 20 11.08 9.76 3.90
N THR A 21 10.88 8.91 4.92
CA THR A 21 10.19 7.62 4.84
C THR A 21 8.66 7.81 4.84
N VAL A 22 7.96 7.21 3.88
CA VAL A 22 6.49 7.23 3.78
C VAL A 22 5.88 6.27 4.78
N ARG A 23 5.02 6.77 5.67
CA ARG A 23 4.33 5.95 6.68
C ARG A 23 3.04 5.37 6.10
N LEU A 24 2.89 4.06 6.20
CA LEU A 24 1.79 3.31 5.59
C LEU A 24 0.79 2.77 6.62
N ALA A 25 -0.49 2.94 6.31
CA ALA A 25 -1.57 2.15 6.88
C ALA A 25 -1.88 0.93 6.00
N VAL A 26 -1.63 -0.28 6.50
CA VAL A 26 -1.91 -1.52 5.76
C VAL A 26 -3.31 -2.02 6.10
N ILE A 27 -4.20 -2.01 5.11
CA ILE A 27 -5.63 -2.29 5.28
C ILE A 27 -5.95 -3.68 4.75
N GLY A 28 -6.43 -4.56 5.63
CA GLY A 28 -6.75 -5.94 5.31
C GLY A 28 -5.56 -6.86 5.54
N LEU A 29 -5.52 -7.50 6.69
CA LEU A 29 -4.43 -8.40 7.08
C LEU A 29 -4.64 -9.85 6.63
N GLY A 30 -4.96 -10.03 5.35
CA GLY A 30 -5.02 -11.35 4.72
C GLY A 30 -3.64 -11.96 4.49
N TRP A 31 -3.60 -13.16 3.89
CA TRP A 31 -2.34 -13.86 3.58
C TRP A 31 -1.36 -12.99 2.81
N PHE A 32 -1.84 -12.27 1.77
CA PHE A 32 -0.97 -11.44 0.95
C PHE A 32 -0.33 -10.29 1.75
N ALA A 33 -1.11 -9.61 2.60
CA ALA A 33 -0.57 -8.54 3.43
C ALA A 33 0.53 -9.05 4.37
N ARG A 34 0.29 -10.19 5.03
CA ARG A 34 1.22 -10.79 6.01
C ARG A 34 2.48 -11.35 5.38
N GLU A 35 2.34 -12.06 4.28
CA GLU A 35 3.45 -12.82 3.68
C GLU A 35 4.23 -12.03 2.64
N GLN A 36 3.68 -10.92 2.13
CA GLN A 36 4.26 -10.18 1.01
C GLN A 36 4.33 -8.67 1.27
N ALA A 37 3.21 -8.04 1.64
CA ALA A 37 3.20 -6.58 1.80
C ALA A 37 4.06 -6.14 3.00
N LEU A 38 3.78 -6.66 4.20
CA LEU A 38 4.52 -6.29 5.41
C LEU A 38 6.02 -6.60 5.29
N PRO A 39 6.47 -7.80 4.86
CA PRO A 39 7.90 -8.07 4.68
C PRO A 39 8.53 -7.26 3.53
N GLY A 40 7.72 -6.81 2.57
CA GLY A 40 8.17 -5.94 1.48
C GLY A 40 8.40 -4.50 1.94
N ILE A 41 7.51 -4.00 2.79
CA ILE A 41 7.62 -2.68 3.42
C ILE A 41 8.79 -2.66 4.41
N GLU A 42 8.95 -3.69 5.25
CA GLU A 42 10.05 -3.81 6.21
C GLU A 42 11.44 -3.72 5.55
N LYS A 43 11.57 -4.20 4.32
CA LYS A 43 12.82 -4.16 3.54
C LYS A 43 13.03 -2.85 2.78
N SER A 44 12.05 -1.97 2.77
CA SER A 44 12.09 -0.70 2.05
C SER A 44 12.81 0.35 2.89
N GLU A 45 13.70 1.12 2.26
CA GLU A 45 14.31 2.31 2.89
C GLU A 45 13.39 3.55 2.79
N PHE A 46 12.34 3.47 1.97
CA PHE A 46 11.46 4.60 1.63
C PHE A 46 10.08 4.53 2.27
N SER A 47 9.76 3.42 2.94
CA SER A 47 8.44 3.24 3.54
C SER A 47 8.49 2.39 4.79
N GLU A 48 7.62 2.68 5.74
CA GLU A 48 7.44 1.89 6.96
C GLU A 48 5.95 1.65 7.22
N THR A 49 5.61 0.59 7.94
CA THR A 49 4.22 0.36 8.38
C THR A 49 4.03 0.97 9.76
N THR A 50 3.08 1.89 9.91
CA THR A 50 2.79 2.55 11.20
C THR A 50 1.38 2.27 11.70
N VAL A 51 0.49 1.79 10.82
CA VAL A 51 -0.89 1.45 11.16
C VAL A 51 -1.28 0.13 10.49
N LEU A 52 -1.92 -0.75 11.24
CA LEU A 52 -2.59 -1.95 10.72
C LEU A 52 -4.10 -1.79 10.84
N VAL A 53 -4.86 -2.06 9.78
CA VAL A 53 -6.33 -2.01 9.80
C VAL A 53 -6.91 -3.38 9.50
N THR A 54 -7.75 -3.90 10.39
CA THR A 54 -8.20 -5.29 10.35
C THR A 54 -9.58 -5.50 10.97
N GLY A 55 -10.23 -6.62 10.62
CA GLY A 55 -11.49 -7.04 11.23
C GLY A 55 -11.34 -7.65 12.63
N SER A 56 -10.11 -7.84 13.11
CA SER A 56 -9.81 -8.45 14.40
C SER A 56 -8.61 -7.78 15.09
N PRO A 57 -8.73 -6.52 15.54
CA PRO A 57 -7.60 -5.75 16.09
C PRO A 57 -6.89 -6.44 17.26
N GLU A 58 -7.66 -7.04 18.17
CA GLU A 58 -7.13 -7.71 19.37
C GLU A 58 -6.29 -8.93 19.00
N ALA A 59 -6.71 -9.68 17.98
CA ALA A 59 -5.99 -10.84 17.48
C ALA A 59 -4.76 -10.47 16.63
N SER A 60 -4.61 -9.20 16.25
CA SER A 60 -3.51 -8.69 15.42
C SER A 60 -2.43 -7.97 16.22
N GLN A 61 -2.56 -7.86 17.54
CA GLN A 61 -1.57 -7.21 18.41
C GLN A 61 -0.19 -7.86 18.35
N GLN A 62 -0.13 -9.20 18.27
CA GLN A 62 1.15 -9.89 18.13
C GLN A 62 1.85 -9.53 16.80
N LEU A 63 1.10 -9.52 15.70
CA LEU A 63 1.63 -9.15 14.38
C LEU A 63 2.13 -7.70 14.40
N ALA A 64 1.40 -6.80 15.06
CA ALA A 64 1.81 -5.40 15.21
C ALA A 64 3.14 -5.31 15.96
N ALA A 65 3.28 -6.01 17.10
CA ALA A 65 4.52 -6.04 17.86
C ALA A 65 5.70 -6.62 17.06
N GLU A 66 5.47 -7.67 16.27
CA GLU A 66 6.49 -8.29 15.40
C GLU A 66 6.97 -7.33 14.30
N ASN A 67 6.13 -6.38 13.86
CA ASN A 67 6.43 -5.40 12.82
C ASN A 67 6.72 -4.00 13.37
N GLY A 68 6.81 -3.82 14.71
CA GLY A 68 7.04 -2.52 15.35
C GLY A 68 5.91 -1.51 15.16
N VAL A 69 4.69 -1.97 14.90
CA VAL A 69 3.53 -1.11 14.61
C VAL A 69 2.77 -0.73 15.88
N GLU A 70 2.60 0.56 16.13
CA GLU A 70 1.93 1.06 17.34
C GLU A 70 0.40 1.07 17.26
N HIS A 71 -0.16 1.25 16.05
CA HIS A 71 -1.60 1.39 15.85
C HIS A 71 -2.22 0.16 15.18
N VAL A 72 -3.22 -0.44 15.83
CA VAL A 72 -4.05 -1.50 15.25
C VAL A 72 -5.51 -1.07 15.33
N LEU A 73 -6.09 -0.76 14.18
CA LEU A 73 -7.44 -0.22 14.06
C LEU A 73 -8.42 -1.27 13.55
N SER A 74 -9.68 -1.12 13.96
CA SER A 74 -10.80 -1.77 13.29
C SER A 74 -11.07 -1.08 11.94
N TYR A 75 -11.84 -1.71 11.06
CA TYR A 75 -12.30 -1.04 9.83
C TYR A 75 -13.14 0.21 10.13
N GLU A 76 -13.98 0.17 11.18
CA GLU A 76 -14.80 1.31 11.61
C GLU A 76 -13.93 2.47 12.10
N ALA A 77 -12.96 2.20 12.99
CA ALA A 77 -12.02 3.21 13.48
C ALA A 77 -11.22 3.87 12.35
N PHE A 78 -10.84 3.10 11.33
CA PHE A 78 -10.20 3.66 10.13
C PHE A 78 -11.15 4.60 9.36
N HIS A 79 -12.41 4.22 9.16
CA HIS A 79 -13.41 5.06 8.50
C HIS A 79 -13.73 6.33 9.31
N ASP A 80 -13.58 6.28 10.63
CA ASP A 80 -13.73 7.42 11.53
C ASP A 80 -12.48 8.34 11.57
N GLY A 81 -11.40 7.98 10.85
CA GLY A 81 -10.17 8.78 10.78
C GLY A 81 -9.25 8.63 11.99
N GLU A 82 -9.42 7.57 12.79
CA GLU A 82 -8.53 7.35 13.94
C GLU A 82 -7.06 7.21 13.49
N ALA A 83 -6.16 7.84 14.26
CA ALA A 83 -4.73 7.89 13.99
C ALA A 83 -4.35 8.41 12.59
N GLU A 84 -5.15 9.29 11.97
CA GLU A 84 -4.85 9.86 10.65
C GLU A 84 -3.48 10.54 10.57
N ASP A 85 -2.96 11.11 11.66
CA ASP A 85 -1.63 11.74 11.70
C ASP A 85 -0.47 10.72 11.70
N ALA A 86 -0.76 9.43 11.90
CA ALA A 86 0.23 8.36 11.98
C ALA A 86 0.65 7.81 10.60
N TYR A 87 -0.06 8.15 9.53
CA TYR A 87 0.23 7.64 8.18
C TYR A 87 0.01 8.69 7.09
N ASP A 88 0.78 8.55 6.01
CA ASP A 88 0.79 9.44 4.85
C ASP A 88 0.05 8.81 3.65
N ALA A 89 0.05 7.48 3.60
CA ALA A 89 -0.55 6.70 2.53
C ALA A 89 -1.19 5.40 3.05
N VAL A 90 -2.11 4.84 2.28
CA VAL A 90 -2.76 3.55 2.57
C VAL A 90 -2.30 2.48 1.59
N TYR A 91 -2.08 1.26 2.09
CA TYR A 91 -1.98 0.05 1.27
C TYR A 91 -3.25 -0.77 1.45
N VAL A 92 -4.16 -0.69 0.48
CA VAL A 92 -5.41 -1.45 0.43
C VAL A 92 -5.15 -2.87 -0.08
N ALA A 93 -5.17 -3.85 0.83
CA ALA A 93 -4.99 -5.28 0.59
C ALA A 93 -6.20 -6.12 1.03
N THR A 94 -7.40 -5.51 1.04
CA THR A 94 -8.66 -6.17 1.40
C THR A 94 -9.14 -7.12 0.29
N PRO A 95 -10.16 -7.95 0.52
CA PRO A 95 -10.73 -8.76 -0.55
C PRO A 95 -11.29 -7.88 -1.68
N THR A 96 -11.05 -8.30 -2.93
CA THR A 96 -11.58 -7.62 -4.12
C THR A 96 -13.09 -7.38 -3.99
N GLY A 97 -13.55 -6.17 -4.30
CA GLY A 97 -14.93 -5.73 -4.09
C GLY A 97 -15.12 -4.83 -2.87
N ARG A 98 -14.10 -4.74 -2.02
CA ARG A 98 -14.07 -3.84 -0.86
C ARG A 98 -12.98 -2.78 -0.98
N HIS A 99 -12.31 -2.63 -2.12
CA HIS A 99 -11.22 -1.67 -2.20
C HIS A 99 -11.76 -0.25 -2.19
N LEU A 100 -12.82 0.00 -2.98
CA LEU A 100 -13.42 1.33 -3.15
C LEU A 100 -13.76 2.02 -1.83
N GLU A 101 -14.38 1.32 -0.87
CA GLU A 101 -14.78 1.94 0.41
C GLU A 101 -13.58 2.48 1.21
N TYR A 102 -12.43 1.80 1.17
CA TYR A 102 -11.23 2.29 1.87
C TYR A 102 -10.50 3.35 1.05
N VAL A 103 -10.63 3.32 -0.28
CA VAL A 103 -10.08 4.37 -1.15
C VAL A 103 -10.86 5.67 -0.99
N GLU A 104 -12.19 5.61 -0.91
CA GLU A 104 -13.05 6.78 -0.63
C GLU A 104 -12.63 7.44 0.69
N THR A 105 -12.51 6.66 1.77
CA THR A 105 -12.02 7.20 3.05
C THR A 105 -10.59 7.75 2.95
N ALA A 106 -9.67 7.04 2.30
CA ALA A 106 -8.29 7.53 2.16
C ALA A 106 -8.23 8.85 1.38
N ALA A 107 -9.05 8.99 0.33
CA ALA A 107 -9.18 10.21 -0.46
C ALA A 107 -9.75 11.36 0.37
N ASP A 108 -10.80 11.11 1.17
CA ASP A 108 -11.39 12.09 2.08
C ASP A 108 -10.38 12.58 3.13
N LEU A 109 -9.51 11.68 3.61
CA LEU A 109 -8.42 11.99 4.55
C LEU A 109 -7.17 12.58 3.87
N GLY A 110 -7.20 12.80 2.55
CA GLY A 110 -6.08 13.36 1.79
C GLY A 110 -4.84 12.46 1.70
N LYS A 111 -5.03 11.13 1.78
CA LYS A 111 -3.95 10.13 1.84
C LYS A 111 -3.69 9.55 0.46
N ALA A 112 -2.41 9.31 0.14
CA ALA A 112 -2.06 8.61 -1.09
C ALA A 112 -2.49 7.12 -1.02
N VAL A 113 -2.79 6.52 -2.17
CA VAL A 113 -3.40 5.19 -2.24
C VAL A 113 -2.53 4.23 -3.02
N LEU A 114 -2.16 3.10 -2.40
CA LEU A 114 -1.65 1.90 -3.05
C LEU A 114 -2.71 0.79 -2.96
N CYS A 115 -3.36 0.46 -4.06
CA CYS A 115 -4.46 -0.52 -4.10
C CYS A 115 -4.01 -1.85 -4.72
N GLU A 116 -4.22 -2.98 -4.05
CA GLU A 116 -3.92 -4.29 -4.63
C GLU A 116 -4.71 -4.58 -5.90
N LYS A 117 -4.16 -5.48 -6.72
CA LYS A 117 -4.84 -6.03 -7.90
C LYS A 117 -5.64 -7.30 -7.56
N PRO A 118 -6.73 -7.60 -8.29
CA PRO A 118 -7.40 -6.72 -9.25
C PRO A 118 -8.03 -5.51 -8.55
N MET A 119 -8.06 -4.36 -9.24
CA MET A 119 -8.46 -3.07 -8.65
C MET A 119 -9.85 -3.14 -8.03
N GLU A 120 -10.83 -3.72 -8.71
CA GLU A 120 -12.20 -3.89 -8.21
C GLU A 120 -12.92 -5.06 -8.90
N LYS A 121 -14.11 -5.43 -8.41
CA LYS A 121 -14.92 -6.54 -8.97
C LYS A 121 -15.54 -6.23 -10.33
N THR A 122 -15.79 -4.96 -10.64
CA THR A 122 -16.39 -4.51 -11.89
C THR A 122 -15.64 -3.30 -12.43
N VAL A 123 -15.80 -3.03 -13.73
CA VAL A 123 -15.14 -1.90 -14.39
C VAL A 123 -15.67 -0.58 -13.82
N GLU A 124 -16.98 -0.48 -13.63
CA GLU A 124 -17.63 0.74 -13.13
C GLU A 124 -17.13 1.11 -11.73
N ARG A 125 -16.87 0.11 -10.88
CA ARG A 125 -16.29 0.34 -9.55
C ARG A 125 -14.81 0.73 -9.61
N ALA A 126 -14.06 0.17 -10.56
CA ALA A 126 -12.68 0.53 -10.79
C ALA A 126 -12.55 1.97 -11.32
N GLU A 127 -13.43 2.37 -12.25
CA GLU A 127 -13.54 3.74 -12.74
C GLU A 127 -13.88 4.70 -11.59
N ARG A 128 -14.88 4.35 -10.77
CA ARG A 128 -15.23 5.17 -9.60
C ARG A 128 -14.06 5.33 -8.61
N LEU A 129 -13.27 4.28 -8.41
CA LEU A 129 -12.09 4.32 -7.55
C LEU A 129 -11.05 5.30 -8.09
N GLN A 130 -10.79 5.27 -9.40
CA GLN A 130 -9.90 6.21 -10.06
C GLN A 130 -10.41 7.65 -9.95
N GLU A 131 -11.67 7.90 -10.31
CA GLU A 131 -12.32 9.21 -10.23
C GLU A 131 -12.23 9.79 -8.83
N THR A 132 -12.47 8.98 -7.80
CA THR A 132 -12.40 9.39 -6.40
C THR A 132 -11.03 9.96 -6.04
N CYS A 133 -9.95 9.29 -6.45
CA CYS A 133 -8.60 9.79 -6.21
C CYS A 133 -8.29 11.06 -7.02
N GLU A 134 -8.75 11.13 -8.27
CA GLU A 134 -8.57 12.30 -9.13
C GLU A 134 -9.31 13.54 -8.60
N GLU A 135 -10.56 13.37 -8.17
CA GLU A 135 -11.40 14.42 -7.58
C GLU A 135 -10.80 14.96 -6.27
N ALA A 136 -10.25 14.09 -5.43
CA ALA A 136 -9.57 14.47 -4.19
C ALA A 136 -8.14 14.99 -4.40
N GLY A 137 -7.57 14.83 -5.60
CA GLY A 137 -6.20 15.21 -5.90
C GLY A 137 -5.13 14.36 -5.20
N VAL A 138 -5.47 13.12 -4.80
CA VAL A 138 -4.54 12.21 -4.13
C VAL A 138 -3.90 11.22 -5.12
N PRO A 139 -2.61 10.86 -4.94
CA PRO A 139 -1.96 9.87 -5.80
C PRO A 139 -2.59 8.48 -5.69
N LEU A 140 -2.79 7.80 -6.82
CA LEU A 140 -3.26 6.41 -6.89
C LEU A 140 -2.24 5.52 -7.63
N MET A 141 -1.81 4.44 -6.98
CA MET A 141 -1.04 3.36 -7.58
C MET A 141 -1.79 2.03 -7.43
N VAL A 142 -1.77 1.21 -8.49
CA VAL A 142 -2.26 -0.18 -8.43
C VAL A 142 -1.07 -1.13 -8.26
N GLY A 143 -1.14 -2.02 -7.28
CA GLY A 143 -0.14 -3.01 -6.86
C GLY A 143 0.13 -4.10 -7.91
N TYR A 144 0.55 -3.70 -9.11
CA TYR A 144 0.94 -4.61 -10.18
C TYR A 144 2.45 -4.86 -10.11
N ARG A 145 2.87 -5.74 -9.21
CA ARG A 145 4.29 -6.07 -8.93
C ARG A 145 5.18 -6.30 -10.17
N PRO A 146 4.74 -7.01 -11.25
CA PRO A 146 5.60 -7.21 -12.42
C PRO A 146 6.02 -5.90 -13.11
N ARG A 147 5.22 -4.83 -13.02
CA ARG A 147 5.58 -3.50 -13.55
C ARG A 147 6.71 -2.83 -12.76
N LEU A 148 7.13 -3.37 -11.62
CA LEU A 148 8.20 -2.85 -10.78
C LEU A 148 9.44 -3.77 -10.79
N GLU A 149 9.36 -4.94 -11.44
CA GLU A 149 10.48 -5.88 -11.54
C GLU A 149 11.45 -5.44 -12.65
N PRO A 150 12.77 -5.41 -12.40
CA PRO A 150 13.77 -4.97 -13.37
C PRO A 150 13.69 -5.75 -14.69
N ASP A 151 13.42 -7.04 -14.61
CA ASP A 151 13.28 -7.94 -15.76
C ASP A 151 12.17 -7.52 -16.72
N PHE A 152 11.03 -7.06 -16.19
CA PHE A 152 9.88 -6.65 -16.98
C PHE A 152 10.01 -5.22 -17.52
N ARG A 153 10.67 -4.31 -16.79
CA ARG A 153 10.90 -2.93 -17.25
C ARG A 153 11.97 -2.81 -18.35
N ARG A 154 12.95 -3.72 -18.36
CA ARG A 154 14.03 -3.73 -19.37
C ARG A 154 13.71 -4.56 -20.60
N ALA A 155 12.58 -5.27 -20.60
CA ALA A 155 12.07 -5.92 -21.79
C ALA A 155 11.64 -4.84 -22.80
N PRO A 156 12.14 -4.87 -24.05
CA PRO A 156 11.72 -3.91 -25.07
C PRO A 156 10.22 -4.06 -25.31
N ALA A 157 9.50 -2.93 -25.31
CA ALA A 157 8.11 -2.90 -25.77
C ALA A 157 8.07 -3.37 -27.22
N SER A 158 7.35 -4.47 -27.47
CA SER A 158 7.08 -5.01 -28.81
C SER A 158 6.08 -4.15 -29.56
#